data_AF-A0A3D5V327-F1
#
_entry.id   AF-A0A3D5V327-F1
#
_cell.length_a   1.000
_cell.length_b   1.000
_cell.length_c   1.000
_cell.angle_alpha   90.00
_cell.angle_beta   90.00
_cell.angle_gamma   90.00
#
_symmetry.space_group_name_H-M   'P 1'
#
loop_
_entity.id
_entity.type
_entity.pdbx_description
1 polymer ?
#
loop_
_entity_poly.entity_id
_entity_poly.type
_entity_poly.pdbx_seq_one_letter_code
_entity_poly.pdbx_strand_id
1 'polypeptide(L)' 'AQTGIKVLAMLGQEHDEVGVTLVTDADMQQMNREHRGIDAPTDVLSFALDDDAP' A
#
# COMPACT_ATOMS: atom_id res chain seq x y z
N ALA A 1 -8.32 6.88 8.36
CA ALA A 1 -8.05 5.95 9.48
C ALA A 1 -7.05 6.60 10.44
N GLN A 2 -7.38 6.79 11.73
CA GLN A 2 -6.44 7.43 12.69
C GLN A 2 -5.17 6.60 12.94
N THR A 3 -5.21 5.28 12.74
CA THR A 3 -4.09 4.37 13.02
C THR A 3 -2.86 4.65 12.16
N GLY A 4 -3.02 4.93 10.86
CA GLY A 4 -1.89 5.21 9.97
C GLY A 4 -1.09 6.44 10.41
N ILE A 5 -1.80 7.53 10.73
CA ILE A 5 -1.20 8.78 11.23
C ILE A 5 -0.44 8.54 12.54
N LYS A 6 -0.99 7.73 13.44
CA LYS A 6 -0.34 7.41 14.70
C LYS A 6 0.96 6.62 14.51
N VAL A 7 0.98 5.70 13.55
CA VAL A 7 2.19 4.93 13.20
C VAL A 7 3.28 5.87 12.66
N LEU A 8 2.92 6.76 11.74
CA LEU A 8 3.87 7.76 11.20
C LEU A 8 4.47 8.63 12.32
N ALA A 9 3.64 9.13 13.24
CA ALA A 9 4.12 9.90 14.39
C ALA A 9 5.06 9.08 15.31
N MET A 10 4.76 7.80 15.54
CA MET A 10 5.62 6.90 16.33
C MET A 10 6.98 6.62 15.67
N LEU A 11 7.05 6.71 14.34
CA LEU A 11 8.28 6.55 13.56
C LEU A 11 9.06 7.87 13.39
N GLY A 12 8.55 8.99 13.88
CA GLY A 12 9.13 10.32 13.64
C GLY A 12 8.93 10.82 12.20
N GLN A 13 7.97 10.25 11.47
CA GLN A 13 7.63 10.55 10.08
C GLN A 13 6.37 11.41 9.98
N GLU A 14 6.30 12.45 10.81
CA GLU A 14 5.10 13.28 10.97
C GLU A 14 4.74 14.15 9.74
N HIS A 15 5.66 14.25 8.78
CA HIS A 15 5.48 14.95 7.51
C HIS A 15 5.29 14.01 6.32
N ASP A 16 5.37 12.69 6.52
CA ASP A 16 5.22 11.72 5.44
C ASP A 16 3.74 11.33 5.26
N GLU A 17 3.41 10.76 4.09
CA GLU A 17 2.05 10.33 3.77
C GLU A 17 1.98 8.82 3.51
N VAL A 18 0.85 8.22 3.89
CA VAL A 18 0.51 6.84 3.51
C VAL A 18 -0.94 6.77 3.03
N GLY A 19 -1.13 6.29 1.79
CA GLY A 19 -2.43 5.96 1.22
C GLY A 19 -2.82 4.51 1.54
N VAL A 20 -4.09 4.27 1.88
CA VAL A 20 -4.63 2.92 2.06
C VAL A 20 -5.92 2.80 1.25
N THR A 21 -5.94 1.82 0.34
CA THR A 21 -7.11 1.48 -0.47
C THR A 21 -7.62 0.11 -0.05
N LEU A 22 -8.93 0.00 0.18
CA LEU A 22 -9.60 -1.28 0.42
C LEU A 22 -10.10 -1.81 -0.91
N VAL A 23 -9.80 -3.08 -1.19
CA VAL A 23 -10.13 -3.75 -2.46
C VAL A 23 -10.75 -5.11 -2.19
N THR A 24 -11.31 -5.73 -3.22
CA THR A 24 -11.79 -7.12 -3.14
C THR A 24 -10.64 -8.10 -3.34
N ASP A 25 -10.84 -9.38 -2.99
CA ASP A 25 -9.86 -10.44 -3.24
C ASP A 25 -9.55 -10.61 -4.74
N ALA A 26 -10.56 -10.43 -5.60
CA ALA A 26 -10.41 -10.52 -7.04
C ALA A 26 -9.50 -9.41 -7.57
N ASP A 27 -9.73 -8.16 -7.15
CA ASP A 27 -8.89 -7.01 -7.50
C ASP A 27 -7.46 -7.20 -6.95
N MET A 28 -7.32 -7.73 -5.72
CA MET A 28 -6.03 -8.01 -5.11
C MET A 28 -5.24 -9.08 -5.85
N GLN A 29 -5.87 -10.19 -6.24
CA GLN A 29 -5.22 -11.24 -7.03
C GLN A 29 -4.76 -10.70 -8.39
N GLN A 30 -5.56 -9.84 -9.03
CA GLN A 30 -5.17 -9.18 -10.27
C GLN A 30 -3.92 -8.32 -10.05
N MET A 31 -3.92 -7.43 -9.05
CA MET A 31 -2.76 -6.58 -8.75
C MET A 31 -1.51 -7.38 -8.38
N ASN A 32 -1.64 -8.44 -7.59
CA ASN A 32 -0.50 -9.27 -7.19
C ASN A 32 0.12 -10.00 -8.38
N ARG A 33 -0.70 -10.42 -9.35
CA ARG A 33 -0.21 -10.96 -10.62
C ARG A 33 0.51 -9.88 -11.43
N GLU A 34 -0.08 -8.71 -11.59
CA GLU A 34 0.47 -7.63 -12.42
C GLU A 34 1.79 -7.09 -11.86
N HIS A 35 1.89 -6.89 -10.55
CA HIS A 35 3.06 -6.27 -9.92
C HIS A 35 4.10 -7.25 -9.37
N ARG A 36 3.70 -8.49 -9.01
CA ARG A 36 4.63 -9.50 -8.46
C ARG A 36 4.71 -10.79 -9.26
N GLY A 37 3.91 -10.96 -10.30
CA GLY A 37 3.85 -12.19 -11.09
C GLY A 37 3.18 -13.37 -10.36
N ILE A 38 2.48 -13.13 -9.24
CA ILE A 38 1.90 -14.17 -8.38
C ILE A 38 0.39 -14.24 -8.61
N ASP A 39 -0.08 -15.39 -9.12
CA ASP A 39 -1.50 -15.69 -9.35
C ASP A 39 -2.22 -16.17 -8.08
N ALA A 40 -2.28 -15.30 -7.07
CA ALA A 40 -3.05 -15.51 -5.84
C ALA A 40 -3.28 -14.17 -5.13
N PRO A 41 -4.37 -14.00 -4.37
CA PRO A 41 -4.53 -12.84 -3.50
C PRO A 41 -3.51 -12.85 -2.35
N THR A 42 -3.31 -11.70 -1.72
CA THR A 42 -2.51 -11.54 -0.50
C THR A 42 -3.21 -10.55 0.43
N ASP A 43 -2.94 -10.62 1.73
CA ASP A 43 -3.61 -9.76 2.71
C ASP A 43 -3.25 -8.27 2.52
N VAL A 44 -2.01 -7.99 2.11
CA VAL A 44 -1.50 -6.63 1.90
C VAL A 44 -0.53 -6.61 0.72
N LEU A 45 -0.72 -5.62 -0.16
CA LEU A 45 0.22 -5.29 -1.21
C LEU A 45 0.66 -3.83 -1.03
N SER A 46 1.98 -3.62 -0.91
CA SER A 46 2.57 -2.30 -0.69
C SER A 46 3.27 -1.81 -1.95
N PHE A 47 3.06 -0.55 -2.27
CA PHE A 47 3.72 0.15 -3.38
C PHE A 47 4.63 1.22 -2.79
N ALA A 48 5.87 1.31 -3.28
CA ALA A 48 6.70 2.46 -2.98
C ALA A 48 6.09 3.68 -3.69
N LEU A 49 6.15 4.85 -3.06
CA LEU A 49 5.98 6.10 -3.80
C LEU A 49 7.19 6.23 -4.72
N ASP A 50 6.96 6.15 -6.03
CA ASP A 50 7.96 6.53 -7.01
C ASP A 50 7.98 8.07 -7.04
N ASP A 51 9.05 8.65 -6.50
CA ASP A 51 9.28 10.12 -6.49
C ASP A 51 9.61 10.67 -7.90
N ASP A 52 9.75 9.81 -8.91
CA ASP A 52 10.08 10.15 -10.31
C ASP A 52 8.83 10.27 -11.22
N ALA A 53 7.66 10.59 -10.66
CA ALA A 53 6.57 11.14 -11.47
C ALA A 53 6.90 12.63 -11.77
N PRO A 54 6.99 13.04 -13.05
CA PRO A 54 7.28 14.43 -13.42
C PRO A 54 6.20 15.42 -12.93
#